data_AF-A0A383A7B4-F1
#
_entry.id   AF-A0A383A7B4-F1
#
_cell.length_a   1.000
_cell.length_b   1.000
_cell.length_c   1.000
_cell.angle_alpha   90.00
_cell.angle_beta   90.00
_cell.angle_gamma   90.00
#
_symmetry.space_group_name_H-M   'P 1'
#
loop_
_entity.id
_entity.type
_entity.pdbx_description
1 polymer ?
#
loop_
_entity_poly.entity_id
_entity_poly.type
_entity_poly.pdbx_seq_one_letter_code
_entity_poly.pdbx_strand_id
1 'polypeptide(L)'
;MRALSSICTVLFMLMTAPVFADLEPFSDYDQSRSVYHLTTIQVDPNMHDAYLEGIEKTWVSSNEIAKKLGHIVDYAIYRSTLPESGDFNLMLVIEYASVADLEPDKEKYNAFIEAWGKENADAVTDYSQENYPAMRTIDGEYLLRKITL
;
A
#
# COMPACT_ATOMS: atom_id res chain seq x y z
N MET A 1 -39.85 9.94 65.81
CA MET A 1 -38.83 9.89 66.88
C MET A 1 -37.94 8.70 66.55
N ARG A 2 -36.67 8.82 66.17
CA ARG A 2 -35.55 9.51 66.84
C ARG A 2 -34.56 10.05 65.80
N ALA A 3 -33.90 11.13 66.21
CA ALA A 3 -32.93 11.89 65.46
C ALA A 3 -31.49 11.36 65.61
N LEU A 4 -30.68 11.79 64.64
CA LEU A 4 -29.34 12.40 64.80
C LEU A 4 -28.08 11.55 64.57
N SER A 5 -27.12 12.25 63.93
CA SER A 5 -25.65 12.10 63.93
C SER A 5 -25.09 11.46 62.66
N SER A 6 -24.75 12.27 61.65
CA SER A 6 -23.42 12.90 61.44
C SER A 6 -22.34 11.92 61.04
N ILE A 7 -21.77 12.09 59.85
CA ILE A 7 -20.38 12.53 59.65
C ILE A 7 -20.11 12.63 58.14
N CYS A 8 -19.74 13.84 57.73
CA CYS A 8 -19.07 14.15 56.48
C CYS A 8 -17.84 13.26 56.29
N THR A 9 -17.78 12.49 55.20
CA THR A 9 -16.51 12.22 54.53
C THR A 9 -16.74 12.27 53.02
N VAL A 10 -16.56 13.45 52.44
CA VAL A 10 -16.38 13.61 51.01
C VAL A 10 -15.00 13.04 50.69
N LEU A 11 -14.94 11.76 50.28
CA LEU A 11 -13.74 11.18 49.70
C LEU A 11 -13.85 11.26 48.18
N PHE A 12 -13.57 12.46 47.65
CA PHE A 12 -13.39 12.65 46.21
C PHE A 12 -12.01 12.13 45.85
N MET A 13 -11.92 10.83 45.58
CA MET A 13 -10.71 10.19 45.05
C MET A 13 -10.53 10.71 43.62
N LEU A 14 -9.74 11.78 43.46
CA LEU A 14 -9.24 12.21 42.16
C LEU A 14 -8.36 11.09 41.62
N MET A 15 -8.94 10.24 40.78
CA MET A 15 -8.18 9.37 39.91
C MET A 15 -7.46 10.28 38.91
N THR A 16 -6.20 10.61 39.21
CA THR A 16 -5.28 11.13 38.21
C THR A 16 -4.98 9.98 37.26
N ALA A 17 -5.80 9.81 36.22
CA ALA A 17 -5.44 8.95 35.11
C ALA A 17 -4.12 9.47 34.51
N PRO A 18 -3.16 8.59 34.18
CA PRO A 18 -2.02 9.02 33.38
C PRO A 18 -2.57 9.55 32.05
N VAL A 19 -2.31 10.83 31.76
CA VAL A 19 -2.42 11.34 30.39
C VAL A 19 -1.29 10.66 29.63
N PHE A 20 -1.60 9.57 28.94
CA PHE A 20 -0.78 9.15 27.82
C PHE A 20 -0.92 10.27 26.78
N ALA A 21 0.18 10.96 26.50
CA ALA A 21 0.21 11.90 25.39
C ALA A 21 0.17 11.07 24.11
N ASP A 22 -1.03 10.74 23.65
CA ASP A 22 -1.24 10.15 22.33
C ASP A 22 -0.92 11.21 21.28
N LEU A 23 -0.21 10.83 20.23
CA LEU A 23 0.11 11.74 19.13
C LEU A 23 -1.19 12.19 18.44
N GLU A 24 -1.36 13.49 18.27
CA GLU A 24 -2.50 14.09 17.61
C GLU A 24 -2.22 14.32 16.11
N PRO A 25 -3.06 13.80 15.18
CA PRO A 25 -2.92 14.11 13.75
C PRO A 25 -2.98 15.62 13.50
N PHE A 26 -2.12 16.12 12.62
CA PHE A 26 -1.94 17.55 12.26
C PHE A 26 -1.37 18.44 13.37
N SER A 27 -1.09 17.90 14.57
CA SER A 27 -0.31 18.56 15.60
C SER A 27 1.06 17.91 15.74
N ASP A 28 1.09 16.60 16.01
CA ASP A 28 2.31 15.85 16.29
C ASP A 28 2.79 15.00 15.10
N TYR A 29 1.96 14.83 14.06
CA TYR A 29 2.36 14.18 12.82
C TYR A 29 1.45 14.55 11.64
N ASP A 30 1.99 14.45 10.43
CA ASP A 30 1.28 14.66 9.18
C ASP A 30 1.30 13.39 8.31
N GLN A 31 0.35 13.29 7.37
CA GLN A 31 0.24 12.20 6.41
C GLN A 31 0.40 12.75 4.99
N SER A 32 1.24 12.11 4.19
CA SER A 32 1.42 12.52 2.80
C SER A 32 0.11 12.59 2.03
N ARG A 33 -0.01 13.60 1.16
CA ARG A 33 -1.07 13.63 0.12
C ARG A 33 -0.94 12.44 -0.82
N SER A 34 0.29 12.14 -1.26
CA SER A 34 0.63 10.95 -2.05
C SER A 34 0.15 9.70 -1.32
N VAL A 35 -0.29 8.73 -2.10
CA VAL A 35 -0.68 7.40 -1.61
C VAL A 35 0.17 6.35 -2.32
N TYR A 36 0.57 5.33 -1.58
CA TYR A 36 1.38 4.23 -2.09
C TYR A 36 0.51 2.99 -2.14
N HIS A 37 0.36 2.40 -3.33
CA HIS A 37 -0.23 1.09 -3.50
C HIS A 37 0.87 0.04 -3.45
N LEU A 38 0.81 -0.82 -2.44
CA LEU A 38 1.78 -1.86 -2.16
C LEU A 38 1.15 -3.22 -2.40
N THR A 39 1.76 -4.04 -3.25
CA THR A 39 1.42 -5.47 -3.38
C THR A 39 2.52 -6.31 -2.76
N THR A 40 2.20 -7.14 -1.77
CA THR A 40 3.12 -8.12 -1.17
C THR A 40 2.99 -9.45 -1.87
N ILE A 41 4.13 -10.05 -2.21
CA ILE A 41 4.20 -11.23 -3.09
C ILE A 41 5.17 -12.23 -2.49
N GLN A 42 4.73 -13.48 -2.41
CA GLN A 42 5.58 -14.63 -2.15
C GLN A 42 5.91 -15.33 -3.47
N VAL A 43 7.14 -15.15 -3.96
CA VAL A 43 7.65 -15.86 -5.13
C VAL A 43 8.19 -17.23 -4.74
N ASP A 44 7.87 -18.25 -5.52
CA ASP A 44 8.26 -19.63 -5.23
C ASP A 44 9.78 -19.84 -5.31
N PRO A 45 10.34 -20.80 -4.54
CA PRO A 45 11.75 -21.13 -4.60
C PRO A 45 12.22 -21.40 -6.04
N ASN A 46 13.38 -20.85 -6.39
CA ASN A 46 13.98 -20.92 -7.74
C ASN A 46 13.22 -20.20 -8.87
N MET A 47 12.09 -19.53 -8.60
CA MET A 47 11.32 -18.79 -9.62
C MET A 47 11.62 -17.28 -9.64
N HIS A 48 12.46 -16.78 -8.73
CA HIS A 48 12.68 -15.35 -8.54
C HIS A 48 13.13 -14.60 -9.81
N ASP A 49 14.14 -15.11 -10.50
CA ASP A 49 14.68 -14.43 -11.68
C ASP A 49 13.69 -14.51 -12.86
N ALA A 50 13.08 -15.69 -13.08
CA ALA A 50 12.04 -15.87 -14.09
C ALA A 50 10.82 -14.95 -13.83
N TYR A 51 10.44 -14.79 -12.56
CA TYR A 51 9.37 -13.88 -12.17
C TYR A 51 9.75 -12.43 -12.45
N LEU A 52 10.98 -12.00 -12.13
CA LEU A 52 11.47 -10.65 -12.42
C LEU A 52 11.55 -10.35 -13.92
N GLU A 53 11.98 -11.30 -14.75
CA GLU A 53 11.94 -11.17 -16.21
C GLU A 53 10.50 -10.97 -16.74
N GLY A 54 9.54 -11.68 -16.15
CA GLY A 54 8.13 -11.47 -16.45
C GLY A 54 7.66 -10.08 -16.01
N ILE A 55 8.02 -9.67 -14.80
CA ILE A 55 7.66 -8.36 -14.22
C ILE A 55 8.21 -7.21 -15.08
N GLU A 56 9.42 -7.34 -15.60
CA GLU A 56 10.03 -6.38 -16.54
C GLU A 56 9.15 -6.18 -17.79
N LYS A 57 8.72 -7.29 -18.39
CA LYS A 57 7.95 -7.29 -19.65
C LYS A 57 6.51 -6.82 -19.48
N THR A 58 5.95 -6.92 -18.27
CA THR A 58 4.52 -6.71 -18.02
C THR A 58 4.25 -5.48 -17.13
N TRP A 59 4.68 -5.52 -15.88
CA TRP A 59 4.34 -4.55 -14.85
C TRP A 59 5.25 -3.32 -14.93
N VAL A 60 6.56 -3.50 -15.12
CA VAL A 60 7.50 -2.39 -15.30
C VAL A 60 7.17 -1.62 -16.58
N SER A 61 7.02 -2.33 -17.69
CA SER A 61 6.73 -1.75 -19.00
C SER A 61 5.41 -0.95 -19.03
N SER A 62 4.36 -1.44 -18.36
CA SER A 62 3.10 -0.71 -18.22
C SER A 62 3.22 0.51 -17.29
N ASN A 63 3.92 0.39 -16.15
CA ASN A 63 4.13 1.52 -15.24
C ASN A 63 5.00 2.62 -15.84
N GLU A 64 5.98 2.29 -16.69
CA GLU A 64 6.76 3.30 -17.44
C GLU A 64 5.86 4.20 -18.29
N ILE A 65 4.81 3.66 -18.89
CA ILE A 65 3.86 4.45 -19.67
C ILE A 65 2.92 5.23 -18.76
N ALA A 66 2.39 4.59 -17.72
CA ALA A 66 1.57 5.29 -16.74
C ALA A 66 2.31 6.50 -16.14
N LYS A 67 3.62 6.37 -15.87
CA LYS A 67 4.49 7.45 -15.39
C LYS A 67 4.68 8.54 -16.44
N LYS A 68 4.96 8.19 -17.70
CA LYS A 68 5.10 9.16 -18.81
C LYS A 68 3.82 9.95 -19.06
N LEU A 69 2.66 9.33 -18.87
CA LEU A 69 1.34 9.97 -18.99
C LEU A 69 0.94 10.75 -17.73
N GLY A 70 1.73 10.67 -16.64
CA GLY A 70 1.43 11.35 -15.38
C GLY A 70 0.29 10.71 -14.57
N HIS A 71 -0.07 9.46 -14.87
CA HIS A 71 -1.09 8.73 -14.10
C HIS A 71 -0.56 8.28 -12.73
N ILE A 72 0.75 8.04 -12.64
CA ILE A 72 1.48 7.71 -11.42
C ILE A 72 2.69 8.65 -11.28
N VAL A 73 3.16 8.84 -10.04
CA VAL A 73 4.39 9.60 -9.74
C VAL A 73 5.61 8.74 -10.00
N ASP A 74 5.66 7.55 -9.41
CA ASP A 74 6.74 6.60 -9.59
C ASP A 74 6.32 5.17 -9.23
N TYR A 75 7.22 4.21 -9.44
CA TYR A 75 7.09 2.83 -8.98
C TYR A 75 8.43 2.28 -8.48
N ALA A 76 8.38 1.26 -7.62
CA ALA A 76 9.57 0.60 -7.10
C ALA A 76 9.33 -0.90 -6.88
N ILE A 77 10.40 -1.68 -6.94
CA ILE A 77 10.42 -3.11 -6.62
C ILE A 77 11.40 -3.33 -5.48
N TYR A 78 10.94 -3.94 -4.40
CA TYR A 78 11.79 -4.35 -3.28
C TYR A 78 11.75 -5.86 -3.15
N ARG A 79 12.92 -6.48 -2.95
CA ARG A 79 13.04 -7.91 -2.67
C ARG A 79 13.74 -8.09 -1.34
N SER A 80 13.24 -9.04 -0.54
CA SER A 80 13.96 -9.46 0.67
C SER A 80 15.34 -10.02 0.31
N THR A 81 16.36 -9.58 1.04
CA THR A 81 17.72 -10.15 0.95
C THR A 81 17.93 -11.30 1.93
N LEU A 82 16.94 -11.63 2.75
CA LEU A 82 16.98 -12.74 3.70
C LEU A 82 16.48 -14.03 3.04
N PRO A 83 17.08 -15.20 3.36
CA PRO A 83 16.66 -16.50 2.82
C PRO A 83 15.21 -16.87 3.19
N GLU A 84 14.77 -16.49 4.39
CA GLU A 84 13.43 -16.74 4.93
C GLU A 84 12.78 -15.39 5.24
N SER A 85 11.79 -14.97 4.45
CA SER A 85 11.19 -13.62 4.55
C SER A 85 9.77 -13.59 5.12
N GLY A 86 9.33 -14.68 5.78
CA GLY A 86 7.97 -14.79 6.28
C GLY A 86 6.96 -14.96 5.14
N ASP A 87 5.87 -14.20 5.19
CA ASP A 87 4.70 -14.39 4.31
C ASP A 87 4.87 -13.80 2.89
N PHE A 88 5.89 -12.96 2.66
CA PHE A 88 6.22 -12.41 1.34
C PHE A 88 7.73 -12.20 1.18
N ASN A 89 8.24 -12.24 -0.05
CA ASN A 89 9.66 -12.02 -0.36
C ASN A 89 9.90 -10.90 -1.38
N LEU A 90 8.83 -10.34 -1.96
CA LEU A 90 8.87 -9.27 -2.93
C LEU A 90 7.72 -8.28 -2.71
N MET A 91 7.98 -7.01 -2.98
CA MET A 91 7.01 -5.92 -2.92
C MET A 91 7.03 -5.12 -4.22
N LEU A 92 5.84 -4.87 -4.76
CA LEU A 92 5.63 -3.90 -5.85
C LEU A 92 4.99 -2.65 -5.26
N VAL A 93 5.55 -1.48 -5.54
CA VAL A 93 5.09 -0.20 -5.01
C VAL A 93 4.75 0.73 -6.16
N ILE A 94 3.57 1.34 -6.13
CA ILE A 94 3.17 2.42 -7.03
C ILE A 94 2.87 3.65 -6.19
N GLU A 95 3.50 4.78 -6.50
CA GLU A 95 3.18 6.06 -5.89
C GLU A 95 2.21 6.84 -6.78
N TYR A 96 1.08 7.24 -6.20
CA TYR A 96 0.12 8.17 -6.79
C TYR A 96 0.21 9.52 -6.11
N ALA A 97 0.00 10.60 -6.86
CA ALA A 97 0.08 11.97 -6.32
C ALA A 97 -1.02 12.25 -5.29
N SER A 98 -2.17 11.59 -5.42
CA SER A 98 -3.28 11.70 -4.49
C SER A 98 -4.24 10.51 -4.58
N VAL A 99 -5.14 10.39 -3.60
CA VAL A 99 -6.21 9.37 -3.62
C VAL A 99 -7.17 9.54 -4.81
N ALA A 100 -7.33 10.78 -5.32
CA ALA A 100 -8.18 11.05 -6.48
C ALA A 100 -7.65 10.36 -7.76
N ASP A 101 -6.35 10.06 -7.81
CA ASP A 101 -5.76 9.36 -8.96
C ASP A 101 -6.13 7.88 -9.02
N LEU A 102 -6.74 7.32 -7.96
CA LEU A 102 -7.27 5.96 -7.92
C LEU A 102 -8.71 5.87 -8.46
N GLU A 103 -9.37 7.00 -8.70
CA GLU A 103 -10.75 6.99 -9.22
C GLU A 103 -10.76 6.51 -10.68
N PRO A 104 -11.82 5.79 -11.10
CA PRO A 104 -11.98 5.41 -12.50
C PRO A 104 -12.06 6.65 -13.40
N ASP A 105 -11.19 6.71 -14.40
CA ASP A 105 -11.12 7.81 -15.35
C ASP A 105 -10.99 7.27 -16.77
N LYS A 106 -12.03 7.54 -17.59
CA LYS A 106 -12.11 7.08 -18.97
C LYS A 106 -11.09 7.76 -19.88
N GLU A 107 -10.75 9.03 -19.63
CA GLU A 107 -9.78 9.76 -20.43
C GLU A 107 -8.38 9.23 -20.17
N LYS A 108 -8.00 9.04 -18.89
CA LYS A 108 -6.74 8.37 -18.51
C LYS A 108 -6.68 6.96 -19.09
N TYR A 109 -7.75 6.18 -19.00
CA TYR A 109 -7.79 4.83 -19.59
C TYR A 109 -7.54 4.86 -21.10
N ASN A 110 -8.24 5.72 -21.84
CA ASN A 110 -8.08 5.82 -23.29
C ASN A 110 -6.67 6.28 -23.68
N ALA A 111 -6.11 7.28 -22.99
CA ALA A 111 -4.75 7.74 -23.22
C ALA A 111 -3.71 6.63 -22.97
N PHE A 112 -3.93 5.80 -21.94
CA PHE A 112 -3.10 4.64 -21.69
C PHE A 112 -3.20 3.61 -22.82
N ILE A 113 -4.41 3.24 -23.26
CA ILE A 113 -4.59 2.28 -24.35
C ILE A 113 -4.02 2.79 -25.68
N GLU A 114 -4.14 4.09 -25.94
CA GLU A 114 -3.53 4.73 -27.12
C GLU A 114 -2.00 4.65 -27.09
N ALA A 115 -1.39 4.94 -25.94
CA ALA A 115 0.07 4.89 -25.78
C ALA A 115 0.63 3.47 -25.72
N TRP A 116 -0.09 2.55 -25.05
CA TRP A 116 0.36 1.18 -24.81
C TRP A 116 0.06 0.26 -25.99
N GLY A 117 -1.06 0.48 -26.67
CA GLY A 117 -1.59 -0.40 -27.71
C GLY A 117 -2.38 -1.57 -27.12
N LYS A 118 -3.56 -1.85 -27.69
CA LYS A 118 -4.43 -2.93 -27.22
C LYS A 118 -3.78 -4.32 -27.34
N GLU A 119 -3.03 -4.57 -28.41
CA GLU A 119 -2.33 -5.84 -28.61
C GLU A 119 -1.31 -6.12 -27.49
N ASN A 120 -0.56 -5.10 -27.06
CA ASN A 120 0.35 -5.23 -25.93
C ASN A 120 -0.40 -5.46 -24.61
N ALA A 121 -1.53 -4.78 -24.40
CA ALA A 121 -2.38 -4.98 -23.23
C ALA A 121 -2.90 -6.43 -23.12
N ASP A 122 -3.38 -6.96 -24.24
CA ASP A 122 -3.90 -8.33 -24.33
C ASP A 122 -2.76 -9.34 -24.14
N ALA A 123 -1.62 -9.18 -24.81
CA ALA A 123 -0.45 -10.06 -24.69
C ALA A 123 0.12 -10.12 -23.26
N VAL A 124 0.20 -8.98 -22.58
CA VAL A 124 0.63 -8.94 -21.16
C VAL A 124 -0.37 -9.62 -20.24
N THR A 125 -1.66 -9.47 -20.53
CA THR A 125 -2.73 -10.13 -19.76
C THR A 125 -2.61 -11.65 -19.90
N ASP A 126 -2.49 -12.15 -21.12
CA ASP A 126 -2.37 -13.58 -21.41
C ASP A 126 -1.10 -14.16 -20.75
N TYR A 127 0.04 -13.49 -20.93
CA TYR A 127 1.29 -13.90 -20.29
C TYR A 127 1.16 -13.99 -18.77
N SER A 128 0.54 -12.98 -18.14
CA SER A 128 0.39 -12.92 -16.70
C SER A 128 -0.50 -14.04 -16.15
N GLN A 129 -1.59 -14.34 -16.85
CA GLN A 129 -2.54 -15.39 -16.46
C GLN A 129 -1.94 -16.79 -16.62
N GLU A 130 -1.15 -17.01 -17.67
CA GLU A 130 -0.52 -18.31 -17.94
C GLU A 130 0.67 -18.59 -17.02
N ASN A 131 1.53 -17.60 -16.80
CA ASN A 131 2.85 -17.84 -16.20
C ASN A 131 2.90 -17.59 -14.69
N TYR A 132 2.25 -16.54 -14.18
CA TYR A 132 2.41 -16.15 -12.77
C TYR A 132 1.78 -17.08 -11.73
N PRO A 133 0.63 -17.74 -11.97
CA PRO A 133 0.05 -18.63 -10.96
C PRO A 133 0.96 -19.79 -10.54
N ALA A 134 1.91 -20.19 -11.40
CA ALA A 134 2.89 -21.23 -11.10
C ALA A 134 4.20 -20.70 -10.48
N MET A 135 4.32 -19.38 -10.31
CA MET A 135 5.56 -18.73 -9.84
C MET A 135 5.40 -18.00 -8.52
N ARG A 136 4.18 -17.59 -8.15
CA ARG A 136 3.96 -16.73 -7.00
C ARG A 136 2.57 -16.87 -6.40
N THR A 137 2.48 -16.46 -5.14
CA THR A 137 1.24 -16.13 -4.45
C THR A 137 1.22 -14.62 -4.15
N ILE A 138 0.07 -13.97 -4.35
CA ILE A 138 -0.16 -12.62 -3.82
C ILE A 138 -0.57 -12.77 -2.37
N ASP A 139 0.23 -12.19 -1.47
CA ASP A 139 0.01 -12.25 -0.03
C ASP A 139 -0.96 -11.15 0.43
N GLY A 140 -0.85 -9.95 -0.14
CA GLY A 140 -1.72 -8.84 0.21
C GLY A 140 -1.56 -7.59 -0.65
N GLU A 141 -2.51 -6.67 -0.48
CA GLU A 141 -2.52 -5.34 -1.10
C GLU A 141 -2.85 -4.28 -0.05
N TYR A 142 -2.11 -3.17 -0.09
CA TYR A 142 -2.21 -2.11 0.91
C TYR A 142 -2.17 -0.73 0.26
N LEU A 143 -3.00 0.18 0.77
CA LEU A 143 -2.90 1.61 0.48
C LEU A 143 -2.28 2.31 1.68
N LEU A 144 -1.13 2.92 1.46
CA LEU A 144 -0.30 3.50 2.51
C LEU A 144 -0.13 5.01 2.30
N ARG A 145 0.12 5.73 3.40
CA ARG A 145 0.58 7.12 3.41
C ARG A 145 1.88 7.20 4.19
N LYS A 146 2.79 8.05 3.73
CA LYS A 146 4.01 8.35 4.49
C LYS A 146 3.63 9.21 5.70
N ILE A 147 4.07 8.81 6.89
CA ILE A 147 3.95 9.60 8.11
C ILE A 147 5.19 10.47 8.28
N THR A 148 5.00 11.74 8.62
CA THR A 148 6.07 12.66 9.05
C THR A 148 5.77 13.11 10.46
N LEU A 149 6.74 12.95 11.38
CA LEU A 149 6.67 13.40 12.77
C LEU A 149 7.30 14.80 12.89
#